data_AF-A0A2N0AJ70-F1
#
_entry.id   AF-A0A2N0AJ70-F1
#
_cell.length_a   1.000
_cell.length_b   1.000
_cell.length_c   1.000
_cell.angle_alpha   90.00
_cell.angle_beta   90.00
_cell.angle_gamma   90.00
#
_symmetry.space_group_name_H-M   'P 1'
#
loop_
_entity.id
_entity.type
_entity.pdbx_description
1 polymer ?
#
loop_
_entity_poly.entity_id
_entity_poly.type
_entity_poly.pdbx_seq_one_letter_code
_entity_poly.pdbx_strand_id
1 'polypeptide(L)'
;MSEVASMLGNESRLILLQLLSNGEKSVELLSEESGIPVANTSQHLQALKKSNLVTTRRDGKRILYRWEPGPMKELFFALEKFAVFSIAEGQSATSGNTPNIINISFSEVQKKIKKGGALLIDVRSKEEYKKGHIPDALNVPYNDLFTHKFPKTKEVIVYCRGPLCLLSVNAMKLLQSREVNVFRFDGGFSSWESEEK
;
A
#
# COMPACT_ATOMS: atom_id res chain seq x y z
N MET A 1 0.04 -6.54 26.88
CA MET A 1 -1.09 -6.20 25.99
C MET A 1 -1.19 -4.71 25.69
N SER A 2 -1.26 -3.82 26.69
CA SER A 2 -1.36 -2.37 26.47
C SER A 2 -0.20 -1.78 25.66
N GLU A 3 1.04 -2.23 25.91
CA GLU A 3 2.21 -1.76 25.16
C GLU A 3 2.14 -2.13 23.67
N VAL A 4 1.78 -3.38 23.35
CA VAL A 4 1.61 -3.86 21.98
C VAL A 4 0.49 -3.10 21.26
N ALA A 5 -0.66 -2.93 21.92
CA ALA A 5 -1.77 -2.15 21.38
C ALA A 5 -1.35 -0.68 21.15
N SER A 6 -0.60 -0.09 22.07
CA SER A 6 -0.05 1.25 21.92
C SER A 6 0.88 1.33 20.71
N MET A 7 1.73 0.32 20.46
CA MET A 7 2.61 0.29 19.28
C MET A 7 1.83 0.26 17.96
N LEU A 8 0.77 -0.55 17.90
CA LEU A 8 -0.08 -0.68 16.72
C LEU A 8 -1.07 0.49 16.56
N GLY A 9 -1.33 1.29 17.60
CA GLY A 9 -2.28 2.41 17.56
C GLY A 9 -1.78 3.69 16.87
N ASN A 10 -0.63 3.68 16.18
CA ASN A 10 -0.09 4.87 15.50
C ASN A 10 0.08 4.62 14.00
N GLU A 11 -0.50 5.50 13.20
CA GLU A 11 -0.54 5.42 11.75
C GLU A 11 0.84 5.27 11.11
N SER A 12 1.82 6.09 11.52
CA SER A 12 3.18 6.04 10.97
C SER A 12 3.84 4.68 11.21
N ARG A 13 3.69 4.10 12.41
CA ARG A 13 4.19 2.75 12.70
C ARG A 13 3.47 1.67 11.89
N LEU A 14 2.15 1.77 11.73
CA LEU A 14 1.39 0.83 10.91
C LEU A 14 1.84 0.87 9.45
N ILE A 15 2.07 2.06 8.88
CA ILE A 15 2.61 2.22 7.53
C ILE A 15 3.99 1.56 7.43
N LEU A 16 4.91 1.83 8.36
CA LEU A 16 6.25 1.25 8.35
C LEU A 16 6.23 -0.28 8.47
N LEU A 17 5.37 -0.83 9.33
CA LEU A 17 5.16 -2.27 9.47
C LEU A 17 4.60 -2.90 8.18
N GLN A 18 3.63 -2.24 7.53
CA GLN A 18 3.13 -2.66 6.21
C GLN A 18 4.26 -2.70 5.17
N LEU A 19 5.11 -1.67 5.12
CA LEU A 19 6.24 -1.61 4.19
C LEU A 19 7.22 -2.76 4.47
N LEU A 20 7.53 -3.02 5.73
CA LEU A 20 8.43 -4.12 6.13
C LEU A 20 7.85 -5.52 5.86
N SER A 21 6.53 -5.66 5.67
CA SER A 21 5.94 -6.94 5.27
C SER A 21 6.45 -7.45 3.92
N ASN A 22 6.92 -6.54 3.06
CA ASN A 22 7.45 -6.81 1.71
C ASN A 22 8.99 -6.99 1.68
N GLY A 23 9.56 -7.36 2.83
CA GLY A 23 10.98 -7.62 3.01
C GLY A 23 11.73 -6.45 3.65
N GLU A 24 13.01 -6.70 3.91
CA GLU A 24 13.87 -5.83 4.71
C GLU A 24 14.17 -4.50 3.99
N LYS A 25 14.19 -3.38 4.72
CA LYS A 25 14.40 -2.04 4.15
C LYS A 25 15.25 -1.15 5.05
N SER A 26 15.98 -0.21 4.46
CA SER A 26 16.72 0.81 5.23
C SER A 26 15.79 1.93 5.69
N VAL A 27 16.27 2.77 6.61
CA VAL A 27 15.51 3.93 7.11
C VAL A 27 15.21 4.91 5.97
N GLU A 28 16.17 5.12 5.06
CA GLU A 28 16.04 6.03 3.92
C GLU A 28 14.95 5.56 2.97
N LEU A 29 14.96 4.27 2.60
CA LEU A 29 13.93 3.71 1.72
C LEU A 29 12.55 3.73 2.39
N LEU A 30 12.47 3.43 3.69
CA LEU A 30 11.21 3.50 4.43
C LEU A 30 10.68 4.93 4.51
N SER A 31 11.56 5.92 4.69
CA SER A 31 11.21 7.34 4.68
C SER A 31 10.66 7.76 3.33
N GLU A 32 11.33 7.37 2.24
CA GLU A 32 10.90 7.65 0.87
C GLU A 32 9.53 7.03 0.55
N GLU A 33 9.35 5.73 0.83
CA GLU A 33 8.12 5.01 0.49
C GLU A 33 6.92 5.38 1.36
N SER A 34 7.15 5.82 2.60
CA SER A 34 6.08 6.25 3.52
C SER A 34 5.75 7.74 3.41
N GLY A 35 6.66 8.55 2.85
CA GLY A 35 6.58 10.02 2.92
C GLY A 35 6.86 10.60 4.31
N ILE A 36 7.29 9.78 5.28
CA ILE A 36 7.62 10.20 6.64
C ILE A 36 9.06 10.71 6.67
N PRO A 37 9.38 11.87 7.26
CA PRO A 37 10.76 12.35 7.35
C PRO A 37 11.70 11.36 8.05
N VAL A 38 12.94 11.23 7.57
CA VAL A 38 13.95 10.28 8.05
C VAL A 38 14.10 10.27 9.57
N ALA A 39 14.12 11.44 10.21
CA ALA A 39 14.24 11.57 11.67
C ALA A 39 13.08 10.86 12.40
N ASN A 40 11.84 11.09 11.95
CA ASN A 40 10.64 10.49 12.52
C ASN A 40 10.58 8.99 12.20
N THR A 41 10.93 8.60 10.97
CA THR A 41 11.03 7.18 10.58
C THR A 41 12.00 6.44 11.49
N SER A 42 13.20 6.98 11.72
CA SER A 42 14.18 6.42 12.65
C SER A 42 13.61 6.30 14.07
N GLN A 43 12.94 7.35 14.57
CA GLN A 43 12.32 7.33 15.90
C GLN A 43 11.26 6.22 16.04
N HIS A 44 10.37 6.10 15.07
CA HIS A 44 9.33 5.06 15.06
C HIS A 44 9.95 3.65 14.99
N LEU A 45 10.95 3.45 14.14
CA LEU A 45 11.65 2.17 14.02
C LEU A 45 12.41 1.78 15.28
N GLN A 46 12.99 2.74 15.99
CA GLN A 46 13.61 2.51 17.30
C GLN A 46 12.57 2.10 18.36
N ALA A 47 11.41 2.76 18.38
CA ALA A 47 10.32 2.37 19.27
C ALA A 47 9.81 0.94 18.97
N LEU A 48 9.58 0.62 17.68
CA LEU A 48 9.18 -0.71 17.24
C LEU A 48 10.24 -1.78 17.61
N LYS A 49 11.53 -1.45 17.47
CA LYS A 49 12.64 -2.34 17.84
C LYS A 49 12.68 -2.59 19.35
N LYS A 50 12.48 -1.54 20.15
CA LYS A 50 12.47 -1.64 21.63
C LYS A 50 11.35 -2.57 22.12
N SER A 51 10.22 -2.61 21.41
CA SER A 51 9.10 -3.51 21.71
C SER A 51 9.16 -4.86 20.95
N ASN A 52 10.31 -5.22 20.37
CA ASN A 52 10.54 -6.49 19.66
C ASN A 52 9.57 -6.75 18.49
N LEU A 53 9.06 -5.71 17.83
CA LEU A 53 8.23 -5.86 16.62
C LEU A 53 9.07 -5.90 15.35
N VAL A 54 10.25 -5.30 15.39
CA VAL A 54 11.21 -5.29 14.29
C VAL A 54 12.61 -5.58 14.81
N THR A 55 13.42 -6.15 13.94
CA THR A 55 14.85 -6.34 14.18
C THR A 55 15.68 -5.75 13.05
N THR A 56 16.98 -5.71 13.26
CA THR A 56 17.92 -5.07 12.36
C THR A 56 19.07 -5.98 12.03
N ARG A 57 19.54 -5.92 10.78
CA ARG A 57 20.86 -6.44 10.40
C ARG A 57 21.66 -5.37 9.66
N ARG A 58 22.98 -5.50 9.69
CA ARG A 58 23.87 -4.65 8.90
C ARG A 58 24.03 -5.23 7.50
N ASP A 59 23.96 -4.37 6.49
CA ASP A 59 24.20 -4.71 5.08
C ASP A 59 25.14 -3.65 4.48
N GLY A 60 26.44 -3.97 4.47
CA GLY A 60 27.50 -3.00 4.18
C GLY A 60 27.43 -1.78 5.12
N LYS A 61 27.23 -0.60 4.53
CA LYS A 61 27.10 0.68 5.28
C LYS A 61 25.68 0.94 5.80
N ARG A 62 24.69 0.14 5.39
CA ARG A 62 23.27 0.37 5.72
C ARG A 62 22.83 -0.53 6.88
N ILE A 63 21.85 -0.05 7.63
CA ILE A 63 21.09 -0.87 8.57
C ILE A 63 19.74 -1.17 7.95
N LEU A 64 19.41 -2.45 7.82
CA LEU A 64 18.13 -2.91 7.30
C LEU A 64 17.25 -3.36 8.45
N TYR A 65 16.01 -2.89 8.45
CA TYR A 65 14.96 -3.29 9.36
C TYR A 65 14.10 -4.38 8.72
N ARG A 66 13.56 -5.27 9.55
CA ARG A 66 12.59 -6.30 9.17
C ARG A 66 11.66 -6.61 10.32
N TRP A 67 10.54 -7.26 10.03
CA TRP A 67 9.73 -7.89 11.07
C TRP A 67 10.58 -8.82 11.94
N GLU A 68 10.39 -8.75 13.25
CA GLU A 68 10.85 -9.80 14.15
C GLU A 68 10.04 -11.08 13.84
N PRO A 69 10.69 -12.24 13.65
CA PRO A 69 9.97 -13.49 13.47
C PRO A 69 9.08 -13.80 14.68
N GLY A 70 7.78 -14.01 14.46
CA GLY A 70 6.84 -14.33 15.52
C GLY A 70 5.41 -13.88 15.22
N PRO A 71 4.47 -14.14 16.13
CA PRO A 71 3.01 -14.05 15.91
C PRO A 71 2.48 -12.64 15.66
N MET A 72 3.33 -11.62 15.84
CA MET A 72 2.95 -10.22 15.71
C MET A 72 2.65 -9.83 14.25
N LYS A 73 3.30 -10.48 13.29
CA LYS A 73 3.04 -10.23 11.87
C LYS A 73 1.64 -10.73 11.49
N GLU A 74 1.26 -11.91 11.98
CA GLU A 74 -0.05 -12.52 11.79
C GLU A 74 -1.14 -11.69 12.45
N LEU A 75 -0.91 -11.20 13.67
CA LEU A 75 -1.85 -10.30 14.36
C LEU A 75 -2.06 -9.00 13.58
N PHE A 76 -0.98 -8.41 13.06
CA PHE A 76 -1.07 -7.20 12.23
C PHE A 76 -1.91 -7.44 10.97
N PHE A 77 -1.70 -8.55 10.26
CA PHE A 77 -2.54 -8.89 9.11
C PHE A 77 -3.98 -9.23 9.48
N ALA A 78 -4.22 -9.85 10.64
CA ALA A 78 -5.57 -10.09 11.14
C ALA A 78 -6.29 -8.77 11.42
N LEU A 79 -5.58 -7.79 11.99
CA LEU A 79 -6.08 -6.43 12.18
C LEU A 79 -6.36 -5.74 10.84
N GLU A 80 -5.46 -5.88 9.87
CA GLU A 80 -5.65 -5.36 8.51
C GLU A 80 -6.93 -5.91 7.88
N LYS A 81 -7.09 -7.24 7.91
CA LYS A 81 -8.30 -7.94 7.43
C LYS A 81 -9.57 -7.49 8.15
N PHE A 82 -9.50 -7.36 9.48
CA PHE A 82 -10.64 -6.91 10.28
C PHE A 82 -11.04 -5.47 9.97
N ALA A 83 -10.07 -4.58 9.75
CA ALA A 83 -10.35 -3.21 9.37
C ALA A 83 -11.05 -3.14 8.00
N VAL A 84 -10.60 -3.94 7.03
CA VAL A 84 -11.27 -4.06 5.72
C VAL A 84 -12.70 -4.60 5.87
N PHE A 85 -12.88 -5.68 6.63
CA PHE A 85 -14.19 -6.25 6.91
C PHE A 85 -15.13 -5.24 7.57
N SER A 86 -14.64 -4.52 8.59
CA SER A 86 -15.42 -3.51 9.32
C SER A 86 -15.82 -2.32 8.44
N ILE A 87 -14.99 -1.94 7.46
CA ILE A 87 -15.34 -0.92 6.47
C ILE A 87 -16.39 -1.45 5.49
N ALA A 88 -16.30 -2.71 5.06
CA ALA A 88 -17.27 -3.32 4.15
C ALA A 88 -18.68 -3.43 4.80
N GLU A 89 -18.74 -3.85 6.07
CA GLU A 89 -19.99 -3.95 6.83
C GLU A 89 -20.52 -2.57 7.30
N GLY A 90 -19.60 -1.65 7.62
CA GLY A 90 -19.91 -0.33 8.17
C GLY A 90 -20.35 0.74 7.17
N GLN A 91 -20.17 0.51 5.86
CA GLN A 91 -20.58 1.45 4.79
C GLN A 91 -22.11 1.58 4.60
N SER A 92 -22.94 0.92 5.42
CA SER A 92 -24.37 1.26 5.51
C SER A 92 -24.65 2.57 6.26
N ALA A 93 -23.65 3.19 6.93
CA ALA A 93 -23.86 4.45 7.63
C ALA A 93 -22.59 5.31 7.71
N THR A 94 -22.41 6.25 6.77
CA THR A 94 -21.96 7.66 6.97
C THR A 94 -21.47 8.26 5.65
N SER A 95 -22.34 9.02 4.98
CA SER A 95 -21.97 9.90 3.86
C SER A 95 -21.28 11.16 4.39
N GLY A 96 -19.97 11.10 4.60
CA GLY A 96 -19.11 12.28 4.63
C GLY A 96 -18.62 12.58 3.22
N ASN A 97 -18.61 13.86 2.84
CA ASN A 97 -18.29 14.42 1.52
C ASN A 97 -16.88 14.02 1.01
N THR A 98 -16.71 12.75 0.66
CA THR A 98 -15.49 12.16 0.13
C THR A 98 -15.57 12.17 -1.39
N PRO A 99 -14.46 12.46 -2.11
CA PRO A 99 -14.40 12.26 -3.55
C PRO A 99 -14.89 10.85 -3.88
N ASN A 100 -15.70 10.71 -4.92
CA ASN A 100 -16.31 9.43 -5.30
C ASN A 100 -15.20 8.42 -5.67
N ILE A 101 -14.79 7.57 -4.71
CA ILE A 101 -13.82 6.49 -4.93
C ILE A 101 -14.58 5.34 -5.57
N ILE A 102 -14.32 5.11 -6.85
CA ILE A 102 -14.86 4.01 -7.63
C ILE A 102 -13.88 2.83 -7.53
N ASN A 103 -14.16 1.92 -6.61
CA ASN A 103 -13.44 0.66 -6.50
C ASN A 103 -13.96 -0.35 -7.54
N ILE A 104 -13.08 -1.20 -8.05
CA ILE A 104 -13.41 -2.33 -8.91
C ILE A 104 -12.82 -3.62 -8.34
N SER A 105 -13.58 -4.71 -8.42
CA SER A 105 -13.21 -6.03 -7.95
C SER A 105 -12.16 -6.71 -8.85
N PHE A 106 -11.52 -7.77 -8.33
CA PHE A 106 -10.60 -8.61 -9.12
C PHE A 106 -11.23 -9.08 -10.45
N SER A 107 -12.49 -9.52 -10.41
CA SER A 107 -13.21 -9.99 -11.61
C SER A 107 -13.42 -8.89 -12.66
N GLU A 108 -13.62 -7.64 -12.24
CA GLU A 108 -13.79 -6.49 -13.13
C GLU A 108 -12.47 -6.03 -13.73
N VAL A 109 -11.40 -6.05 -12.92
CA VAL A 109 -10.03 -5.81 -13.40
C VAL A 109 -9.68 -6.80 -14.51
N GLN A 110 -9.91 -8.10 -14.29
CA GLN A 110 -9.65 -9.13 -15.31
C GLN A 110 -10.46 -8.89 -16.60
N LYS A 111 -11.74 -8.52 -16.50
CA LYS A 111 -12.58 -8.21 -17.66
C LYS A 111 -12.03 -7.00 -18.44
N LYS A 112 -11.62 -5.94 -17.73
CA LYS A 112 -11.06 -4.72 -18.35
C LYS A 112 -9.69 -4.96 -19.00
N ILE A 113 -8.83 -5.77 -18.38
CA ILE A 113 -7.53 -6.19 -18.95
C ILE A 113 -7.77 -7.00 -20.23
N LYS A 114 -8.63 -8.02 -20.20
CA LYS A 114 -8.93 -8.87 -21.37
C LYS A 114 -9.50 -8.09 -22.57
N LYS A 115 -10.23 -7.00 -22.30
CA LYS A 115 -10.76 -6.11 -23.34
C LYS A 115 -9.68 -5.21 -23.96
N GLY A 116 -8.49 -5.11 -23.36
CA GLY A 116 -7.35 -4.32 -23.85
C GLY A 116 -7.51 -2.80 -23.77
N GLY A 117 -8.55 -2.32 -23.07
CA GLY A 117 -8.95 -0.90 -23.07
C GLY A 117 -8.41 -0.07 -21.91
N ALA A 118 -7.92 -0.70 -20.85
CA ALA A 118 -7.49 -0.02 -19.62
C ALA A 118 -5.98 -0.09 -19.42
N LEU A 119 -5.40 1.00 -18.90
CA LEU A 119 -4.03 1.04 -18.41
C LEU A 119 -4.01 0.61 -16.95
N LEU A 120 -3.31 -0.47 -16.65
CA LEU A 120 -3.13 -0.92 -15.27
C LEU A 120 -1.85 -0.29 -14.71
N ILE A 121 -1.97 0.43 -13.59
CA ILE A 121 -0.89 1.26 -13.03
C ILE A 121 -0.58 0.80 -11.60
N ASP A 122 0.65 0.35 -11.39
CA ASP A 122 1.19 0.03 -10.07
C ASP A 122 1.83 1.29 -9.48
N VAL A 123 1.27 1.79 -8.36
CA VAL A 123 1.75 3.01 -7.70
C VAL A 123 2.76 2.75 -6.57
N ARG A 124 3.20 1.50 -6.41
CA ARG A 124 4.25 1.09 -5.47
C ARG A 124 5.65 1.52 -5.97
N SER A 125 6.66 1.33 -5.13
CA SER A 125 8.05 1.56 -5.52
C SER A 125 8.51 0.62 -6.63
N LYS A 126 9.58 1.02 -7.33
CA LYS A 126 10.19 0.23 -8.41
C LYS A 126 10.70 -1.12 -7.89
N GLU A 127 11.16 -1.14 -6.65
CA GLU A 127 11.67 -2.31 -5.93
C GLU A 127 10.56 -3.32 -5.67
N GLU A 128 9.39 -2.86 -5.21
CA GLU A 128 8.22 -3.73 -5.01
C GLU A 128 7.73 -4.30 -6.33
N TYR A 129 7.59 -3.46 -7.36
CA TYR A 129 7.18 -3.90 -8.68
C TYR A 129 8.11 -4.96 -9.26
N LYS A 130 9.44 -4.79 -9.14
CA LYS A 130 10.43 -5.78 -9.61
C LYS A 130 10.33 -7.13 -8.89
N LYS A 131 9.89 -7.16 -7.63
CA LYS A 131 9.71 -8.42 -6.87
C LYS A 131 8.47 -9.19 -7.31
N GLY A 132 7.48 -8.50 -7.87
CA GLY A 132 6.24 -9.07 -8.34
C GLY A 132 5.20 -7.98 -8.58
N HIS A 133 4.45 -8.11 -9.66
CA HIS A 133 3.40 -7.17 -10.06
C HIS A 133 2.35 -7.89 -10.90
N ILE A 134 1.18 -7.26 -11.05
CA ILE A 134 0.13 -7.77 -11.93
C ILE A 134 0.65 -7.70 -13.37
N PRO A 135 0.52 -8.77 -14.19
CA PRO A 135 0.96 -8.77 -15.59
C PRO A 135 0.42 -7.56 -16.38
N ASP A 136 1.24 -7.05 -17.29
CA ASP A 136 0.96 -5.88 -18.14
C ASP A 136 0.75 -4.55 -17.38
N ALA A 137 0.93 -4.52 -16.05
CA ALA A 137 0.91 -3.28 -15.29
C ALA A 137 2.12 -2.40 -15.62
N LEU A 138 1.91 -1.09 -15.76
CA LEU A 138 2.98 -0.09 -15.79
C LEU A 138 3.27 0.38 -14.36
N ASN A 139 4.54 0.34 -13.94
CA ASN A 139 4.93 0.97 -12.68
C ASN A 139 5.06 2.48 -12.84
N VAL A 140 4.19 3.21 -12.15
CA VAL A 140 4.30 4.66 -11.99
C VAL A 140 4.18 4.94 -10.49
N PRO A 141 5.31 4.93 -9.75
CA PRO A 141 5.32 5.19 -8.32
C PRO A 141 4.53 6.45 -7.96
N TYR A 142 3.90 6.48 -6.79
CA TYR A 142 3.01 7.59 -6.40
C TYR A 142 3.64 8.98 -6.60
N ASN A 143 4.91 9.16 -6.25
CA ASN A 143 5.62 10.43 -6.42
C ASN A 143 5.86 10.80 -7.90
N ASP A 144 5.96 9.80 -8.79
CA ASP A 144 6.13 10.02 -10.22
C ASP A 144 4.79 10.44 -10.88
N LEU A 145 3.64 10.10 -10.28
CA LEU A 145 2.32 10.51 -10.77
C LEU A 145 2.16 12.03 -10.83
N PHE A 146 2.87 12.78 -9.98
CA PHE A 146 2.77 14.25 -9.98
C PHE A 146 3.21 14.88 -11.31
N THR A 147 4.10 14.22 -12.05
CA THR A 147 4.60 14.71 -13.34
C THR A 147 4.14 13.86 -14.52
N HIS A 148 3.74 12.60 -14.28
CA HIS A 148 3.27 11.70 -15.32
C HIS A 148 1.93 12.15 -15.93
N LYS A 149 1.83 12.06 -17.27
CA LYS A 149 0.61 12.39 -18.02
C LYS A 149 -0.04 11.12 -18.54
N PHE A 150 -1.34 10.98 -18.28
CA PHE A 150 -2.13 9.86 -18.77
C PHE A 150 -3.00 10.28 -19.97
N PRO A 151 -3.22 9.39 -20.96
CA PRO A 151 -4.16 9.66 -22.04
C PRO A 151 -5.58 9.79 -21.49
N LYS A 152 -6.26 10.91 -21.76
CA LYS A 152 -7.67 11.10 -21.32
C LYS A 152 -8.66 10.14 -21.98
N THR A 153 -8.27 9.50 -23.07
CA THR A 153 -9.11 8.56 -23.83
C THR A 153 -9.11 7.13 -23.28
N LYS A 154 -8.17 6.79 -22.40
CA LYS A 154 -8.06 5.44 -21.82
C LYS A 154 -8.53 5.44 -20.37
N GLU A 155 -9.17 4.34 -19.99
CA GLU A 155 -9.41 4.06 -18.58
C GLU A 155 -8.08 3.76 -17.89
N VAL A 156 -7.92 4.23 -16.66
CA VAL A 156 -6.76 3.95 -15.81
C VAL A 156 -7.23 3.16 -14.60
N ILE A 157 -6.56 2.07 -14.28
CA ILE A 157 -6.80 1.28 -13.06
C ILE A 157 -5.55 1.43 -12.20
N VAL A 158 -5.67 2.05 -11.03
CA VAL A 158 -4.55 2.14 -10.08
C VAL A 158 -4.65 1.06 -9.01
N TYR A 159 -3.52 0.47 -8.64
CA TYR A 159 -3.43 -0.46 -7.52
C TYR A 159 -2.15 -0.24 -6.71
N CYS A 160 -2.20 -0.70 -5.46
CA CYS A 160 -1.06 -0.70 -4.55
C CYS A 160 -0.91 -2.11 -3.92
N ARG A 161 -0.39 -2.22 -2.70
CA ARG A 161 -0.15 -3.46 -1.98
C ARG A 161 -1.43 -4.22 -1.69
N GLY A 162 -2.47 -3.51 -1.25
CA GLY A 162 -3.72 -4.12 -0.79
C GLY A 162 -4.75 -3.08 -0.36
N PRO A 163 -5.86 -3.53 0.25
CA PRO A 163 -7.04 -2.73 0.51
C PRO A 163 -6.82 -1.54 1.46
N LEU A 164 -5.88 -1.63 2.40
CA LEU A 164 -5.56 -0.51 3.30
C LEU A 164 -4.43 0.41 2.79
N CYS A 165 -3.87 0.14 1.61
CA CYS A 165 -2.82 1.01 1.09
C CYS A 165 -3.37 2.37 0.62
N LEU A 166 -3.04 3.43 1.35
CA LEU A 166 -3.41 4.81 1.05
C LEU A 166 -2.84 5.34 -0.28
N LEU A 167 -1.73 4.79 -0.78
CA LEU A 167 -1.15 5.25 -2.05
C LEU A 167 -2.13 5.11 -3.21
N SER A 168 -2.88 4.00 -3.27
CA SER A 168 -3.89 3.78 -4.32
C SER A 168 -5.08 4.75 -4.22
N VAL A 169 -5.49 5.10 -2.99
CA VAL A 169 -6.53 6.10 -2.73
C VAL A 169 -6.07 7.49 -3.15
N ASN A 170 -4.86 7.88 -2.75
CA ASN A 170 -4.31 9.19 -3.07
C ASN A 170 -4.01 9.32 -4.57
N ALA A 171 -3.50 8.27 -5.21
CA ALA A 171 -3.31 8.21 -6.65
C ALA A 171 -4.62 8.43 -7.40
N MET A 172 -5.70 7.75 -6.98
CA MET A 172 -7.01 7.95 -7.58
C MET A 172 -7.48 9.41 -7.47
N LYS A 173 -7.40 10.01 -6.28
CA LYS A 173 -7.78 11.42 -6.07
C LYS A 173 -6.96 12.37 -6.95
N LEU A 174 -5.64 12.15 -7.04
CA LEU A 174 -4.75 12.95 -7.87
C LEU A 174 -5.08 12.84 -9.37
N LEU A 175 -5.46 11.66 -9.85
CA LEU A 175 -5.80 11.43 -11.24
C LEU A 175 -7.20 11.96 -11.58
N GLN A 176 -8.17 11.82 -10.67
CA GLN A 176 -9.50 12.42 -10.81
C GLN A 176 -9.45 13.95 -10.92
N SER A 177 -8.61 14.62 -10.11
CA SER A 177 -8.45 16.08 -10.18
C SER A 177 -7.83 16.56 -11.49
N ARG A 178 -7.26 15.64 -12.28
CA ARG A 178 -6.73 15.87 -13.63
C ARG A 178 -7.66 15.37 -14.73
N GLU A 179 -8.91 15.04 -14.38
CA GLU A 179 -9.94 14.55 -15.29
C GLU A 179 -9.56 13.24 -16.00
N VAL A 180 -8.75 12.40 -15.36
CA VAL A 180 -8.45 11.06 -15.85
C VAL A 180 -9.59 10.13 -15.43
N ASN A 181 -10.09 9.32 -16.37
CA ASN A 181 -11.06 8.27 -16.06
C ASN A 181 -10.35 7.13 -15.31
N VAL A 182 -10.38 7.19 -13.98
CA VAL A 182 -9.62 6.30 -13.10
C VAL A 182 -10.52 5.47 -12.20
N PHE A 183 -10.16 4.19 -12.06
CA PHE A 183 -10.71 3.23 -11.12
C PHE A 183 -9.63 2.77 -10.15
N ARG A 184 -10.03 2.37 -8.95
CA ARG A 184 -9.12 1.76 -7.98
C ARG A 184 -9.38 0.26 -7.90
N PHE A 185 -8.33 -0.55 -8.09
CA PHE A 185 -8.37 -1.96 -7.69
C PHE A 185 -8.04 -2.03 -6.20
N ASP A 186 -9.07 -2.21 -5.37
CA ASP A 186 -8.97 -2.15 -3.92
C ASP A 186 -8.22 -3.35 -3.34
N GLY A 187 -8.46 -4.56 -3.85
CA GLY A 187 -7.74 -5.76 -3.45
C GLY A 187 -6.21 -5.66 -3.61
N GLY A 188 -5.74 -4.77 -4.49
CA GLY A 188 -4.32 -4.53 -4.74
C GLY A 188 -3.57 -5.78 -5.19
N PHE A 189 -2.24 -5.72 -5.11
CA PHE A 189 -1.39 -6.85 -5.46
C PHE A 189 -1.61 -8.07 -4.56
N SER A 190 -1.92 -7.86 -3.28
CA SER A 190 -2.16 -8.95 -2.32
C SER A 190 -3.33 -9.84 -2.70
N SER A 191 -4.44 -9.25 -3.18
CA SER A 191 -5.60 -10.02 -3.65
C SER A 191 -5.28 -10.76 -4.95
N TRP A 192 -4.48 -10.14 -5.83
CA TRP A 192 -4.05 -10.78 -7.06
C TRP A 192 -3.20 -12.02 -6.79
N GLU A 193 -2.22 -11.93 -5.89
CA GLU A 193 -1.36 -13.07 -5.51
C GLU A 193 -2.11 -14.21 -4.82
N SER A 194 -3.22 -13.93 -4.13
CA SER A 194 -4.02 -14.97 -3.47
C SER A 194 -4.96 -15.70 -4.42
N GLU A 195 -5.49 -15.00 -5.44
CA GLU A 195 -6.50 -15.54 -6.37
C GLU A 195 -5.86 -16.24 -7.60
N GLU A 196 -4.57 -15.98 -7.90
CA GLU A 196 -3.81 -16.70 -8.94
C GLU A 196 -3.14 -18.00 -8.45
N LYS A 197 -3.28 -18.36 -7.17
CA LYS A 197 -2.79 -19.63 -6.60
C LYS A 197 -3.89 -20.67 -6.52
#